data_AF-A0A850QRT1-F1
#
_entry.id   AF-A0A850QRT1-F1
#
_cell.length_a   1.000
_cell.length_b   1.000
_cell.length_c   1.000
_cell.angle_alpha   90.00
_cell.angle_beta   90.00
_cell.angle_gamma   90.00
#
_symmetry.space_group_name_H-M   'P 1'
#
loop_
_entity.id
_entity.type
_entity.pdbx_description
1 polymer ?
#
loop_
_entity_poly.entity_id
_entity_poly.type
_entity_poly.pdbx_seq_one_letter_code
_entity_poly.pdbx_strand_id
1 'polypeptide(L)'
;DFQKDKEAQREYFETAPVSKMIVNEYEPVHLTEVMLPDGTLLTDHDPSDGGWHGGTMRQRIGKELISIGINNANYGIYSSSGVGEGENPYIAAQLTAHNTRGMYNNGLQTHGGSGGAGMVTLDSSIGNEFSHEVGHNYGLGHYPGGFAGSIHRPANMPNSTWGWDSSKNVFIPNFSPINTGGESCLDGQCVPAFNGMFIYGSDAMAGGWAMYGAQRFTMYTPYSMYFIQQNLESKVVFDKTSSTGFRKWDEATQTMAEYTHRIENMEVTTVNPWDANETKIAALFENFDKVDLSTWNGHWERNMSLPVASDANKGKVFTFNSDAGYHSWLNVNGEDMLVPYGSRLTFVSDGKTWVKDAPFESTKVVHPEKYGVPVTTLVGYYDPQAKLDSYIFP
;
A
#
# COMPACT_ATOMS: atom_id res chain seq x y z
N ASP A 1 8.41 4.76 -20.41
CA ASP A 1 9.50 3.97 -21.03
C ASP A 1 9.61 2.54 -20.51
N PHE A 2 9.80 2.30 -19.21
CA PHE A 2 9.98 0.97 -18.62
C PHE A 2 8.95 -0.10 -19.03
N GLN A 3 7.66 0.25 -19.05
CA GLN A 3 6.55 -0.67 -19.31
C GLN A 3 6.72 -1.48 -20.61
N LYS A 4 7.25 -0.87 -21.67
CA LYS A 4 7.33 -1.49 -23.00
C LYS A 4 8.74 -1.91 -23.39
N ASP A 5 9.75 -1.51 -22.61
CA ASP A 5 11.15 -1.82 -22.86
C ASP A 5 11.56 -3.10 -22.11
N LYS A 6 11.53 -4.24 -22.81
CA LYS A 6 11.92 -5.54 -22.24
C LYS A 6 13.39 -5.61 -21.83
N GLU A 7 14.26 -4.86 -22.48
CA GLU A 7 15.68 -4.78 -22.10
C GLU A 7 15.78 -4.04 -20.76
N ALA A 8 15.04 -2.95 -20.55
CA ALA A 8 15.01 -2.25 -19.26
C ALA A 8 14.46 -3.12 -18.12
N GLN A 9 13.43 -3.92 -18.40
CA GLN A 9 12.86 -4.85 -17.41
C GLN A 9 13.89 -5.91 -16.99
N ARG A 10 14.66 -6.44 -17.95
CA ARG A 10 15.77 -7.36 -17.65
C ARG A 10 16.91 -6.65 -16.90
N GLU A 11 17.30 -5.44 -17.31
CA GLU A 11 18.31 -4.65 -16.60
C GLU A 11 17.96 -4.46 -15.13
N TYR A 12 16.73 -4.05 -14.82
CA TYR A 12 16.31 -3.89 -13.44
C TYR A 12 16.29 -5.22 -12.67
N PHE A 13 15.86 -6.32 -13.30
CA PHE A 13 15.92 -7.66 -12.72
C PHE A 13 17.33 -8.04 -12.23
N GLU A 14 18.38 -7.68 -12.97
CA GLU A 14 19.78 -7.92 -12.57
C GLU A 14 20.24 -7.06 -11.37
N THR A 15 19.45 -6.04 -10.96
CA THR A 15 19.79 -5.16 -9.82
C THR A 15 19.13 -5.59 -8.50
N ALA A 16 17.97 -6.25 -8.57
CA ALA A 16 17.21 -6.67 -7.40
C ALA A 16 17.46 -8.16 -7.11
N PRO A 17 17.63 -8.58 -5.84
CA PRO A 17 17.87 -9.98 -5.47
C PRO A 17 16.58 -10.82 -5.53
N VAL A 18 15.96 -10.93 -6.70
CA VAL A 18 14.70 -11.66 -6.94
C VAL A 18 14.92 -12.91 -7.78
N SER A 19 14.17 -13.98 -7.50
CA SER A 19 14.19 -15.19 -8.33
C SER A 19 13.31 -15.08 -9.58
N LYS A 20 12.29 -14.21 -9.54
CA LYS A 20 11.35 -13.98 -10.63
C LYS A 20 10.80 -12.55 -10.55
N MET A 21 10.80 -11.85 -11.68
CA MET A 21 10.13 -10.56 -11.85
C MET A 21 9.12 -10.66 -12.97
N ILE A 22 7.88 -10.23 -12.71
CA ILE A 22 6.82 -10.14 -13.72
C ILE A 22 6.46 -8.67 -13.86
N VAL A 23 6.59 -8.15 -15.08
CA VAL A 23 6.12 -6.80 -15.41
C VAL A 23 4.83 -6.94 -16.18
N ASN A 24 3.71 -6.63 -15.51
CA ASN A 24 2.39 -6.64 -16.13
C ASN A 24 2.09 -5.27 -16.74
N GLU A 25 1.54 -5.27 -17.95
CA GLU A 25 1.23 -4.05 -18.69
C GLU A 25 -0.26 -3.75 -18.57
N TYR A 26 -0.61 -2.58 -18.04
CA TYR A 26 -1.96 -2.03 -18.10
C TYR A 26 -2.08 -1.03 -19.24
N GLU A 27 -3.27 -0.92 -19.85
CA GLU A 27 -3.52 0.09 -20.86
C GLU A 27 -3.44 1.50 -20.26
N PRO A 28 -2.94 2.50 -21.01
CA PRO A 28 -2.96 3.88 -20.56
C PRO A 28 -4.40 4.35 -20.34
N VAL A 29 -4.67 4.92 -19.18
CA VAL A 29 -5.98 5.47 -18.84
C VAL A 29 -5.99 6.97 -19.13
N HIS A 30 -7.01 7.44 -19.84
CA HIS A 30 -7.26 8.87 -20.06
C HIS A 30 -8.61 9.25 -19.46
N LEU A 31 -8.56 10.03 -18.39
CA LEU A 31 -9.74 10.49 -17.67
C LEU A 31 -10.05 11.93 -18.10
N THR A 32 -11.17 12.10 -18.80
CA THR A 32 -11.71 13.44 -19.15
C THR A 32 -12.56 14.01 -18.02
N GLU A 33 -13.04 13.15 -17.12
CA GLU A 33 -13.79 13.50 -15.93
C GLU A 33 -13.22 12.68 -14.76
N VAL A 34 -13.16 13.30 -13.58
CA VAL A 34 -12.60 12.69 -12.37
C VAL A 34 -13.56 12.93 -11.21
N MET A 35 -14.17 11.85 -10.71
CA MET A 35 -14.92 11.89 -9.45
C MET A 35 -13.95 11.76 -8.27
N LEU A 36 -14.04 12.67 -7.30
CA LEU A 36 -13.34 12.57 -6.01
C LEU A 36 -14.18 11.78 -5.00
N PRO A 37 -13.56 11.19 -3.96
CA PRO A 37 -14.28 10.41 -2.95
C PRO A 37 -15.25 11.23 -2.09
N ASP A 38 -15.16 12.57 -2.15
CA ASP A 38 -16.11 13.48 -1.50
C ASP A 38 -17.34 13.81 -2.37
N GLY A 39 -17.45 13.21 -3.56
CA GLY A 39 -18.53 13.42 -4.52
C GLY A 39 -18.31 14.61 -5.46
N THR A 40 -17.15 15.27 -5.41
CA THR A 40 -16.82 16.36 -6.34
C THR A 40 -16.45 15.80 -7.71
N LEU A 41 -17.23 16.13 -8.74
CA LEU A 41 -16.90 15.84 -10.14
C LEU A 41 -16.02 16.95 -10.72
N LEU A 42 -14.82 16.59 -11.16
CA LEU A 42 -13.89 17.46 -11.87
C LEU A 42 -13.98 17.21 -13.37
N THR A 43 -14.21 18.25 -14.16
CA THR A 43 -14.29 18.15 -15.65
C THR A 43 -13.19 18.92 -16.37
N ASP A 44 -12.61 19.96 -15.75
CA ASP A 44 -11.60 20.81 -16.37
C ASP A 44 -10.23 20.72 -15.69
N HIS A 45 -10.18 20.96 -14.37
CA HIS A 45 -8.97 20.91 -13.56
C HIS A 45 -9.32 20.65 -12.09
N ASP A 46 -8.34 20.18 -11.34
CA ASP A 46 -8.39 20.08 -9.88
C ASP A 46 -8.15 21.47 -9.25
N PRO A 47 -9.01 21.95 -8.33
CA PRO A 47 -8.88 23.27 -7.72
C PRO A 47 -7.69 23.41 -6.77
N SER A 48 -7.04 22.29 -6.39
CA SER A 48 -5.79 22.31 -5.66
C SER A 48 -4.60 22.68 -6.57
N ASP A 49 -3.49 23.10 -5.96
CA ASP A 49 -2.22 23.21 -6.66
C ASP A 49 -1.57 21.81 -6.74
N GLY A 50 -1.20 21.41 -7.95
CA GLY A 50 -0.46 20.18 -8.19
C GLY A 50 1.05 20.40 -8.12
N GLY A 51 1.80 19.31 -8.14
CA GLY A 51 3.24 19.37 -8.32
C GLY A 51 3.90 18.01 -8.32
N TRP A 52 5.23 18.00 -8.26
CA TRP A 52 6.00 16.76 -8.33
C TRP A 52 5.69 15.79 -7.19
N HIS A 53 5.27 16.29 -6.01
CA HIS A 53 4.81 15.51 -4.85
C HIS A 53 3.45 15.95 -4.28
N GLY A 54 2.68 16.75 -5.02
CA GLY A 54 1.44 17.36 -4.53
C GLY A 54 0.28 17.27 -5.53
N GLY A 55 -0.93 17.52 -5.03
CA GLY A 55 -2.18 17.52 -5.80
C GLY A 55 -3.18 16.47 -5.30
N THR A 56 -4.47 16.82 -5.28
CA THR A 56 -5.53 15.92 -4.81
C THR A 56 -5.67 14.72 -5.75
N MET A 57 -5.72 14.93 -7.06
CA MET A 57 -5.79 13.84 -8.04
C MET A 57 -4.58 12.89 -7.96
N ARG A 58 -3.37 13.39 -7.67
CA ARG A 58 -2.18 12.54 -7.46
C ARG A 58 -2.45 11.50 -6.37
N GLN A 59 -2.98 11.94 -5.22
CA GLN A 59 -3.21 11.07 -4.07
C GLN A 59 -4.46 10.19 -4.25
N ARG A 60 -5.62 10.81 -4.52
CA ARG A 60 -6.90 10.09 -4.54
C ARG A 60 -7.04 9.15 -5.73
N ILE A 61 -6.59 9.60 -6.90
CA ILE A 61 -6.79 8.86 -8.15
C ILE A 61 -5.56 8.02 -8.49
N GLY A 62 -4.41 8.66 -8.66
CA GLY A 62 -3.19 7.97 -9.10
C GLY A 62 -2.74 6.88 -8.11
N LYS A 63 -2.69 7.22 -6.83
CA LYS A 63 -2.23 6.31 -5.78
C LYS A 63 -3.35 5.41 -5.25
N GLU A 64 -4.39 5.99 -4.65
CA GLU A 64 -5.39 5.22 -3.91
C GLU A 64 -6.36 4.46 -4.84
N LEU A 65 -7.02 5.15 -5.77
CA LEU A 65 -7.98 4.48 -6.65
C LEU A 65 -7.31 3.52 -7.64
N ILE A 66 -6.27 3.96 -8.35
CA ILE A 66 -5.65 3.17 -9.42
C ILE A 66 -4.61 2.19 -8.88
N SER A 67 -3.54 2.66 -8.22
CA SER A 67 -2.47 1.74 -7.79
C SER A 67 -2.91 0.78 -6.68
N ILE A 68 -3.51 1.29 -5.60
CA ILE A 68 -4.03 0.42 -4.54
C ILE A 68 -5.22 -0.39 -5.05
N GLY A 69 -6.11 0.17 -5.87
CA GLY A 69 -7.20 -0.59 -6.49
C GLY A 69 -6.71 -1.80 -7.29
N ILE A 70 -5.66 -1.65 -8.11
CA ILE A 70 -5.03 -2.77 -8.83
C ILE A 70 -4.42 -3.80 -7.86
N ASN A 71 -3.74 -3.35 -6.79
CA ASN A 71 -3.17 -4.25 -5.79
C ASN A 71 -4.27 -5.04 -5.05
N ASN A 72 -5.26 -4.32 -4.51
CA ASN A 72 -6.38 -4.87 -3.75
C ASN A 72 -7.22 -5.84 -4.58
N ALA A 73 -7.48 -5.53 -5.85
CA ALA A 73 -8.18 -6.44 -6.75
C ALA A 73 -7.46 -7.79 -6.91
N ASN A 74 -6.11 -7.79 -6.94
CA ASN A 74 -5.33 -9.03 -6.98
C ASN A 74 -5.32 -9.79 -5.64
N TYR A 75 -5.50 -9.09 -4.53
CA TYR A 75 -5.67 -9.70 -3.20
C TYR A 75 -7.11 -10.18 -2.93
N GLY A 76 -8.07 -9.85 -3.79
CA GLY A 76 -9.49 -10.19 -3.60
C GLY A 76 -10.24 -9.22 -2.69
N ILE A 77 -9.69 -8.03 -2.45
CA ILE A 77 -10.34 -6.95 -1.72
C ILE A 77 -11.14 -6.12 -2.72
N TYR A 78 -12.47 -6.13 -2.60
CA TYR A 78 -13.39 -5.55 -3.59
C TYR A 78 -13.88 -4.14 -3.24
N SER A 79 -13.82 -3.77 -1.96
CA SER A 79 -14.16 -2.44 -1.46
C SER A 79 -13.12 -2.02 -0.43
N SER A 80 -12.82 -0.73 -0.40
CA SER A 80 -11.97 -0.09 0.61
C SER A 80 -12.35 1.38 0.76
N SER A 81 -11.97 2.02 1.87
CA SER A 81 -12.13 3.46 2.09
C SER A 81 -11.61 4.25 0.89
N GLY A 82 -12.40 5.22 0.41
CA GLY A 82 -12.01 6.13 -0.67
C GLY A 82 -10.91 7.13 -0.30
N VAL A 83 -10.51 7.16 0.98
CA VAL A 83 -9.47 8.03 1.52
C VAL A 83 -8.52 7.23 2.41
N GLY A 84 -7.22 7.33 2.10
CA GLY A 84 -6.16 6.71 2.88
C GLY A 84 -5.61 5.44 2.24
N GLU A 85 -4.47 4.99 2.77
CA GLU A 85 -3.71 3.86 2.20
C GLU A 85 -3.71 2.62 3.12
N GLY A 86 -4.37 2.70 4.28
CA GLY A 86 -4.26 1.71 5.35
C GLY A 86 -4.92 0.35 5.06
N GLU A 87 -5.87 0.31 4.14
CA GLU A 87 -6.59 -0.91 3.76
C GLU A 87 -5.90 -1.68 2.63
N ASN A 88 -4.74 -1.22 2.16
CA ASN A 88 -3.86 -1.99 1.31
C ASN A 88 -2.94 -2.89 2.17
N PRO A 89 -3.11 -4.21 2.15
CA PRO A 89 -2.39 -5.10 3.06
C PRO A 89 -0.92 -5.29 2.68
N TYR A 90 -0.54 -5.02 1.43
CA TYR A 90 0.82 -5.20 0.87
C TYR A 90 1.49 -6.53 1.29
N ILE A 91 0.73 -7.62 1.23
CA ILE A 91 1.19 -8.95 1.68
C ILE A 91 2.21 -9.59 0.73
N ALA A 92 2.14 -9.26 -0.56
CA ALA A 92 3.07 -9.70 -1.58
C ALA A 92 3.98 -8.54 -2.00
N ALA A 93 5.15 -8.83 -2.56
CA ALA A 93 5.97 -7.84 -3.26
C ALA A 93 5.36 -7.46 -4.62
N GLN A 94 4.08 -7.06 -4.62
CA GLN A 94 3.33 -6.56 -5.76
C GLN A 94 3.36 -5.03 -5.73
N LEU A 95 3.87 -4.43 -6.80
CA LEU A 95 4.00 -2.99 -6.92
C LEU A 95 3.25 -2.54 -8.17
N THR A 96 2.39 -1.54 -8.01
CA THR A 96 1.76 -0.84 -9.14
C THR A 96 2.47 0.49 -9.36
N ALA A 97 3.37 0.47 -10.35
CA ALA A 97 4.08 1.64 -10.83
C ALA A 97 3.25 2.39 -11.88
N HIS A 98 3.14 3.71 -11.73
CA HIS A 98 2.39 4.57 -12.64
C HIS A 98 3.17 5.85 -12.98
N ASN A 99 2.92 6.35 -14.19
CA ASN A 99 3.21 7.73 -14.56
C ASN A 99 1.90 8.50 -14.55
N THR A 100 1.83 9.61 -13.83
CA THR A 100 0.60 10.41 -13.73
C THR A 100 0.87 11.88 -13.98
N ARG A 101 -0.06 12.53 -14.66
CA ARG A 101 -0.10 13.99 -14.83
C ARG A 101 -1.55 14.45 -14.82
N GLY A 102 -1.79 15.65 -14.33
CA GLY A 102 -3.14 16.20 -14.21
C GLY A 102 -3.17 17.71 -14.44
N MET A 103 -4.35 18.22 -14.80
CA MET A 103 -4.61 19.65 -14.84
C MET A 103 -5.02 20.13 -13.45
N TYR A 104 -4.29 21.11 -12.92
CA TYR A 104 -4.50 21.71 -11.61
C TYR A 104 -4.70 23.22 -11.75
N ASN A 105 -5.00 23.91 -10.64
CA ASN A 105 -5.12 25.37 -10.59
C ASN A 105 -3.81 26.07 -11.06
N ASN A 106 -2.66 25.47 -10.82
CA ASN A 106 -1.35 25.92 -11.29
C ASN A 106 -0.90 25.28 -12.63
N GLY A 107 -1.85 24.79 -13.44
CA GLY A 107 -1.61 24.26 -14.79
C GLY A 107 -1.39 22.75 -14.86
N LEU A 108 -0.86 22.27 -15.99
CA LEU A 108 -0.53 20.86 -16.18
C LEU A 108 0.67 20.49 -15.30
N GLN A 109 0.49 19.52 -14.42
CA GLN A 109 1.54 19.04 -13.50
C GLN A 109 1.84 17.57 -13.73
N THR A 110 3.12 17.22 -13.82
CA THR A 110 3.61 15.83 -13.82
C THR A 110 4.00 15.42 -12.41
N HIS A 111 3.71 14.17 -12.06
CA HIS A 111 3.93 13.58 -10.75
C HIS A 111 5.08 12.58 -10.78
N GLY A 112 5.94 12.59 -9.76
CA GLY A 112 7.01 11.59 -9.62
C GLY A 112 7.56 11.51 -8.20
N GLY A 113 8.69 10.83 -8.07
CA GLY A 113 9.54 10.80 -6.87
C GLY A 113 8.83 10.37 -5.58
N SER A 114 7.89 9.42 -5.65
CA SER A 114 7.39 8.78 -4.42
C SER A 114 7.05 7.33 -4.62
N GLY A 115 7.37 6.49 -3.64
CA GLY A 115 6.96 5.09 -3.58
C GLY A 115 6.74 4.61 -2.15
N GLY A 116 6.11 3.46 -2.02
CA GLY A 116 5.82 2.81 -0.74
C GLY A 116 4.52 2.01 -0.80
N ALA A 117 4.39 1.02 0.09
CA ALA A 117 3.19 0.19 0.23
C ALA A 117 2.63 -0.35 -1.10
N GLY A 118 3.47 -0.85 -2.00
CA GLY A 118 3.04 -1.38 -3.31
C GLY A 118 2.67 -0.31 -4.35
N MET A 119 3.01 0.96 -4.14
CA MET A 119 2.82 2.05 -5.09
C MET A 119 4.16 2.65 -5.54
N VAL A 120 4.24 3.05 -6.80
CA VAL A 120 5.42 3.75 -7.36
C VAL A 120 4.95 4.86 -8.30
N THR A 121 5.07 6.11 -7.89
CA THR A 121 4.74 7.30 -8.70
C THR A 121 6.01 7.82 -9.36
N LEU A 122 6.06 7.73 -10.68
CA LEU A 122 7.26 8.00 -11.48
C LEU A 122 7.02 9.13 -12.50
N ASP A 123 7.96 10.05 -12.57
CA ASP A 123 8.19 10.92 -13.72
C ASP A 123 9.15 10.20 -14.69
N SER A 124 10.39 9.96 -14.25
CA SER A 124 11.35 9.11 -14.97
C SER A 124 11.19 7.64 -14.56
N SER A 125 10.80 6.80 -15.53
CA SER A 125 10.69 5.35 -15.30
C SER A 125 12.01 4.58 -15.48
N ILE A 126 13.13 5.26 -15.73
CA ILE A 126 14.47 4.69 -15.90
C ILE A 126 15.46 5.47 -15.04
N GLY A 127 16.56 4.84 -14.62
CA GLY A 127 17.57 5.49 -13.81
C GLY A 127 17.22 5.49 -12.32
N ASN A 128 17.72 6.50 -11.61
CA ASN A 128 17.68 6.49 -10.16
C ASN A 128 16.28 6.67 -9.59
N GLU A 129 15.39 7.44 -10.23
CA GLU A 129 14.03 7.61 -9.72
C GLU A 129 13.33 6.25 -9.60
N PHE A 130 13.39 5.42 -10.65
CA PHE A 130 12.83 4.07 -10.60
C PHE A 130 13.44 3.24 -9.46
N SER A 131 14.77 3.17 -9.37
CA SER A 131 15.45 2.44 -8.30
C SER A 131 15.11 3.00 -6.91
N HIS A 132 14.99 4.31 -6.76
CA HIS A 132 14.70 4.95 -5.48
C HIS A 132 13.27 4.65 -5.02
N GLU A 133 12.29 4.86 -5.89
CA GLU A 133 10.88 4.68 -5.53
C GLU A 133 10.51 3.20 -5.35
N VAL A 134 11.12 2.30 -6.12
CA VAL A 134 11.00 0.86 -5.86
C VAL A 134 11.76 0.46 -4.58
N GLY A 135 12.90 1.08 -4.28
CA GLY A 135 13.63 0.90 -3.03
C GLY A 135 12.78 1.19 -1.78
N HIS A 136 11.96 2.25 -1.82
CA HIS A 136 10.99 2.53 -0.75
C HIS A 136 9.98 1.39 -0.52
N ASN A 137 9.56 0.69 -1.58
CA ASN A 137 8.66 -0.46 -1.46
C ASN A 137 9.33 -1.69 -0.83
N TYR A 138 10.66 -1.77 -0.90
CA TYR A 138 11.46 -2.75 -0.17
C TYR A 138 11.73 -2.35 1.28
N GLY A 139 11.15 -1.24 1.76
CA GLY A 139 11.29 -0.77 3.14
C GLY A 139 12.57 0.03 3.38
N LEU A 140 13.24 0.50 2.32
CA LEU A 140 14.39 1.38 2.46
C LEU A 140 13.94 2.82 2.76
N GLY A 141 14.64 3.49 3.68
CA GLY A 141 14.60 4.94 3.84
C GLY A 141 15.69 5.63 3.01
N HIS A 142 15.81 6.95 3.15
CA HIS A 142 16.91 7.71 2.56
C HIS A 142 18.23 7.46 3.31
N TYR A 143 19.34 7.46 2.57
CA TYR A 143 20.70 7.28 3.10
C TYR A 143 20.86 6.06 4.05
N PRO A 144 20.47 4.85 3.62
CA PRO A 144 20.51 3.65 4.45
C PRO A 144 21.93 3.39 4.95
N GLY A 145 22.08 3.27 6.27
CA GLY A 145 23.36 3.03 6.93
C GLY A 145 24.36 4.21 6.86
N GLY A 146 23.90 5.42 6.50
CA GLY A 146 24.75 6.60 6.34
C GLY A 146 25.91 6.35 5.38
N PHE A 147 27.06 6.99 5.60
CA PHE A 147 28.26 6.79 4.76
C PHE A 147 28.65 5.30 4.59
N ALA A 148 28.53 4.50 5.65
CA ALA A 148 28.92 3.08 5.63
C ALA A 148 28.06 2.23 4.69
N GLY A 149 26.75 2.49 4.65
CA GLY A 149 25.79 1.74 3.84
C GLY A 149 25.48 2.37 2.48
N SER A 150 25.61 3.69 2.34
CA SER A 150 25.11 4.43 1.17
C SER A 150 26.17 4.75 0.10
N ILE A 151 27.45 4.53 0.37
CA ILE A 151 28.53 4.72 -0.62
C ILE A 151 29.07 3.35 -1.03
N HIS A 152 29.22 3.12 -2.34
CA HIS A 152 29.91 1.94 -2.89
C HIS A 152 31.41 2.02 -2.57
N ARG A 153 32.04 0.86 -2.34
CA ARG A 153 33.38 0.81 -1.73
C ARG A 153 34.37 -0.09 -2.46
N PRO A 154 35.69 0.09 -2.22
CA PRO A 154 36.73 -0.83 -2.67
C PRO A 154 36.66 -2.19 -1.98
N ALA A 155 37.26 -3.20 -2.62
CA ALA A 155 37.22 -4.60 -2.19
C ALA A 155 37.82 -4.88 -0.80
N ASN A 156 38.63 -3.97 -0.25
CA ASN A 156 39.19 -4.09 1.10
C ASN A 156 38.30 -3.48 2.20
N MET A 157 37.08 -3.05 1.86
CA MET A 157 36.11 -2.47 2.80
C MET A 157 34.78 -3.24 2.76
N PRO A 158 34.01 -3.24 3.88
CA PRO A 158 32.61 -3.68 3.87
C PRO A 158 31.79 -2.89 2.85
N ASN A 159 30.58 -3.37 2.51
CA ASN A 159 29.70 -2.72 1.54
C ASN A 159 30.30 -2.59 0.12
N SER A 160 31.24 -3.47 -0.24
CA SER A 160 31.85 -3.56 -1.55
C SER A 160 31.30 -4.74 -2.33
N THR A 161 30.86 -4.50 -3.57
CA THR A 161 30.53 -5.54 -4.54
C THR A 161 30.57 -4.97 -5.95
N TRP A 162 30.60 -5.83 -6.97
CA TRP A 162 30.28 -5.47 -8.36
C TRP A 162 28.96 -6.13 -8.74
N GLY A 163 28.21 -5.47 -9.61
CA GLY A 163 27.02 -6.07 -10.21
C GLY A 163 27.41 -7.17 -11.21
N TRP A 164 26.43 -7.97 -11.59
CA TRP A 164 26.57 -9.01 -12.58
C TRP A 164 25.39 -8.92 -13.55
N ASP A 165 25.66 -8.87 -14.85
CA ASP A 165 24.63 -9.05 -15.88
C ASP A 165 24.73 -10.49 -16.38
N SER A 166 23.77 -11.32 -15.95
CA SER A 166 23.77 -12.74 -16.28
C SER A 166 23.56 -13.00 -17.78
N SER A 167 22.83 -12.13 -18.47
CA SER A 167 22.52 -12.28 -19.90
C SER A 167 23.71 -11.95 -20.80
N LYS A 168 24.50 -10.94 -20.42
CA LYS A 168 25.69 -10.50 -21.14
C LYS A 168 26.96 -11.19 -20.64
N ASN A 169 26.88 -11.86 -19.49
CA ASN A 169 27.98 -12.54 -18.83
C ASN A 169 29.16 -11.57 -18.57
N VAL A 170 28.84 -10.38 -18.01
CA VAL A 170 29.81 -9.33 -17.67
C VAL A 170 29.55 -8.77 -16.28
N PHE A 171 30.63 -8.37 -15.60
CA PHE A 171 30.51 -7.60 -14.37
C PHE A 171 30.16 -6.14 -14.65
N ILE A 172 29.43 -5.53 -13.71
CA ILE A 172 29.11 -4.11 -13.70
C ILE A 172 29.88 -3.48 -12.53
N PRO A 173 30.96 -2.72 -12.80
CA PRO A 173 31.75 -2.12 -11.73
C PRO A 173 30.93 -1.13 -10.90
N ASN A 174 31.27 -1.00 -9.62
CA ASN A 174 30.61 -0.08 -8.69
C ASN A 174 31.22 1.34 -8.66
N PHE A 175 31.92 1.72 -9.72
CA PHE A 175 32.49 3.05 -9.94
C PHE A 175 32.22 3.54 -11.36
N SER A 176 32.25 4.85 -11.55
CA SER A 176 32.00 5.51 -12.84
C SER A 176 33.11 5.19 -13.85
N PRO A 177 32.79 5.00 -15.15
CA PRO A 177 33.80 4.84 -16.20
C PRO A 177 34.53 6.15 -16.54
N ILE A 178 34.11 7.29 -15.98
CA ILE A 178 34.69 8.61 -16.26
C ILE A 178 35.85 8.87 -15.29
N ASN A 179 37.03 9.16 -15.84
CA ASN A 179 38.19 9.54 -15.05
C ASN A 179 38.06 10.99 -14.56
N THR A 180 37.67 11.16 -13.30
CA THR A 180 37.61 12.46 -12.62
C THR A 180 38.61 12.57 -11.47
N GLY A 181 39.11 11.45 -10.96
CA GLY A 181 39.97 11.37 -9.77
C GLY A 181 39.28 11.80 -8.46
N GLY A 182 37.97 12.06 -8.48
CA GLY A 182 37.22 12.55 -7.33
C GLY A 182 36.89 11.48 -6.29
N GLU A 183 36.72 11.89 -5.04
CA GLU A 183 36.28 11.01 -3.95
C GLU A 183 34.75 10.95 -3.85
N SER A 184 34.22 9.82 -3.38
CA SER A 184 32.80 9.68 -3.07
C SER A 184 32.56 9.99 -1.61
N CYS A 185 31.84 11.09 -1.33
CA CYS A 185 31.67 11.60 0.03
C CYS A 185 30.20 11.63 0.46
N LEU A 186 29.96 11.35 1.74
CA LEU A 186 28.68 11.57 2.42
C LEU A 186 28.97 12.01 3.86
N ASP A 187 28.31 13.08 4.32
CA ASP A 187 28.45 13.64 5.67
C ASP A 187 29.91 13.86 6.12
N GLY A 188 30.74 14.39 5.23
CA GLY A 188 32.14 14.72 5.51
C GLY A 188 33.11 13.53 5.55
N GLN A 189 32.63 12.30 5.31
CA GLN A 189 33.47 11.12 5.13
C GLN A 189 33.57 10.76 3.66
N CYS A 190 34.75 10.32 3.20
CA CYS A 190 35.04 10.10 1.78
C CYS A 190 35.72 8.76 1.51
N VAL A 191 35.45 8.19 0.33
CA VAL A 191 36.16 7.03 -0.23
C VAL A 191 36.98 7.51 -1.42
N PRO A 192 38.31 7.29 -1.43
CA PRO A 192 39.16 7.64 -2.57
C PRO A 192 38.75 6.92 -3.85
N ALA A 193 38.98 7.57 -5.00
CA ALA A 193 38.71 6.99 -6.31
C ALA A 193 39.43 5.65 -6.53
N PHE A 194 38.77 4.70 -7.21
CA PHE A 194 39.40 3.48 -7.68
C PHE A 194 40.55 3.82 -8.63
N ASN A 195 41.75 3.32 -8.30
CA ASN A 195 43.00 3.62 -9.00
C ASN A 195 43.32 5.13 -9.10
N GLY A 196 42.79 5.97 -8.20
CA GLY A 196 42.94 7.43 -8.27
C GLY A 196 42.25 8.08 -9.47
N MET A 197 41.36 7.36 -10.16
CA MET A 197 40.76 7.79 -11.43
C MET A 197 39.24 7.76 -11.40
N PHE A 198 38.65 6.66 -10.90
CA PHE A 198 37.23 6.36 -11.06
C PHE A 198 36.48 6.49 -9.74
N ILE A 199 35.57 7.46 -9.67
CA ILE A 199 34.76 7.72 -8.46
C ILE A 199 33.78 6.57 -8.22
N TYR A 200 33.64 6.12 -6.97
CA TYR A 200 32.65 5.10 -6.59
C TYR A 200 31.22 5.66 -6.68
N GLY A 201 30.27 4.79 -7.02
CA GLY A 201 28.85 5.13 -7.02
C GLY A 201 28.29 5.36 -5.61
N SER A 202 27.03 5.81 -5.55
CA SER A 202 26.24 5.86 -4.32
C SER A 202 25.01 4.97 -4.46
N ASP A 203 24.42 4.58 -3.33
CA ASP A 203 23.18 3.83 -3.27
C ASP A 203 22.02 4.56 -3.96
N ALA A 204 21.04 3.81 -4.46
CA ALA A 204 19.85 4.38 -5.09
C ALA A 204 19.06 5.32 -4.16
N MET A 205 19.13 5.08 -2.84
CA MET A 205 18.50 5.87 -1.79
C MET A 205 19.36 7.05 -1.30
N ALA A 206 20.50 7.31 -1.94
CA ALA A 206 21.48 8.32 -1.54
C ALA A 206 22.00 9.15 -2.72
N GLY A 207 21.15 9.35 -3.74
CA GLY A 207 21.52 10.14 -4.93
C GLY A 207 22.45 9.41 -5.90
N GLY A 208 22.44 8.08 -5.90
CA GLY A 208 23.13 7.29 -6.90
C GLY A 208 22.61 7.51 -8.33
N TRP A 209 23.30 6.92 -9.29
CA TRP A 209 22.90 6.98 -10.70
C TRP A 209 23.35 5.72 -11.45
N ALA A 210 22.75 5.49 -12.62
CA ALA A 210 23.21 4.46 -13.55
C ALA A 210 24.56 4.85 -14.16
N MET A 211 25.63 4.13 -13.79
CA MET A 211 27.00 4.48 -14.21
C MET A 211 27.37 3.96 -15.61
N TYR A 212 26.67 2.94 -16.10
CA TYR A 212 26.99 2.26 -17.36
C TYR A 212 25.75 2.19 -18.24
N GLY A 213 25.85 2.54 -19.52
CA GLY A 213 24.70 2.46 -20.45
C GLY A 213 24.13 1.05 -20.63
N ALA A 214 24.91 0.01 -20.31
CA ALA A 214 24.46 -1.39 -20.33
C ALA A 214 23.55 -1.78 -19.15
N GLN A 215 23.50 -0.95 -18.10
CA GLN A 215 22.68 -1.10 -16.90
C GLN A 215 22.09 0.27 -16.55
N ARG A 216 20.88 0.55 -17.02
CA ARG A 216 20.25 1.88 -16.92
C ARG A 216 19.58 2.13 -15.57
N PHE A 217 19.74 1.25 -14.59
CA PHE A 217 19.26 1.43 -13.22
C PHE A 217 20.41 1.62 -12.25
N THR A 218 20.14 2.31 -11.16
CA THR A 218 21.15 2.53 -10.11
C THR A 218 21.40 1.24 -9.36
N MET A 219 22.66 0.90 -9.17
CA MET A 219 23.08 -0.25 -8.40
C MET A 219 22.89 0.02 -6.90
N TYR A 220 22.03 -0.77 -6.23
CA TYR A 220 21.95 -0.79 -4.77
C TYR A 220 23.28 -1.21 -4.15
N THR A 221 23.61 -0.68 -2.98
CA THR A 221 24.77 -1.18 -2.23
C THR A 221 24.48 -2.52 -1.55
N PRO A 222 25.50 -3.32 -1.19
CA PRO A 222 25.29 -4.55 -0.41
C PRO A 222 24.44 -4.35 0.86
N TYR A 223 24.60 -3.21 1.54
CA TYR A 223 23.80 -2.85 2.70
C TYR A 223 22.31 -2.77 2.36
N SER A 224 21.95 -2.05 1.30
CA SER A 224 20.56 -1.98 0.83
C SER A 224 20.06 -3.34 0.32
N MET A 225 20.87 -4.08 -0.44
CA MET A 225 20.52 -5.41 -0.94
C MET A 225 20.15 -6.39 0.19
N TYR A 226 20.84 -6.32 1.33
CA TYR A 226 20.51 -7.12 2.52
C TYR A 226 19.06 -6.85 2.98
N PHE A 227 18.66 -5.59 3.14
CA PHE A 227 17.29 -5.24 3.55
C PHE A 227 16.26 -5.55 2.47
N ILE A 228 16.61 -5.36 1.19
CA ILE A 228 15.74 -5.75 0.08
C ILE A 228 15.46 -7.25 0.11
N GLN A 229 16.49 -8.08 0.28
CA GLN A 229 16.33 -9.53 0.39
C GLN A 229 15.43 -9.91 1.58
N GLN A 230 15.70 -9.36 2.77
CA GLN A 230 14.88 -9.59 3.96
C GLN A 230 13.41 -9.17 3.75
N ASN A 231 13.18 -8.04 3.07
CA ASN A 231 11.82 -7.60 2.74
C ASN A 231 11.14 -8.60 1.81
N LEU A 232 11.81 -9.02 0.73
CA LEU A 232 11.27 -9.97 -0.25
C LEU A 232 10.94 -11.32 0.39
N GLU A 233 11.84 -11.85 1.24
CA GLU A 233 11.63 -13.10 1.98
C GLU A 233 10.46 -13.01 2.98
N SER A 234 10.15 -11.81 3.50
CA SER A 234 9.00 -11.59 4.38
C SER A 234 7.63 -11.60 3.68
N LYS A 235 7.60 -11.50 2.34
CA LYS A 235 6.39 -11.36 1.54
C LYS A 235 5.87 -12.70 1.04
N VAL A 236 4.58 -12.74 0.76
CA VAL A 236 3.95 -13.89 0.10
C VAL A 236 4.20 -13.85 -1.41
N VAL A 237 4.09 -14.99 -2.06
CA VAL A 237 4.06 -15.13 -3.52
C VAL A 237 2.75 -15.77 -3.95
N PHE A 238 2.19 -15.31 -5.06
CA PHE A 238 1.06 -15.97 -5.72
C PHE A 238 1.53 -17.29 -6.33
N ASP A 239 0.88 -18.40 -6.00
CA ASP A 239 1.25 -19.72 -6.48
C ASP A 239 0.02 -20.58 -6.79
N LYS A 240 -0.21 -20.84 -8.08
CA LYS A 240 -1.31 -21.68 -8.57
C LYS A 240 -1.26 -23.14 -8.11
N THR A 241 -0.10 -23.60 -7.63
CA THR A 241 0.09 -24.99 -7.14
C THR A 241 -0.14 -25.12 -5.64
N SER A 242 -0.28 -23.99 -4.94
CA SER A 242 -0.63 -23.94 -3.53
C SER A 242 -2.13 -24.14 -3.34
N SER A 243 -2.53 -24.88 -2.30
CA SER A 243 -3.95 -25.09 -1.98
C SER A 243 -4.62 -23.83 -1.41
N THR A 244 -3.82 -22.89 -0.92
CA THR A 244 -4.25 -21.58 -0.43
C THR A 244 -4.09 -20.47 -1.48
N GLY A 245 -3.51 -20.79 -2.65
CA GLY A 245 -3.18 -19.84 -3.71
C GLY A 245 -1.94 -18.99 -3.47
N PHE A 246 -1.33 -19.13 -2.29
CA PHE A 246 -0.17 -18.34 -1.86
C PHE A 246 0.85 -19.20 -1.12
N ARG A 247 2.11 -18.82 -1.25
CA ARG A 247 3.19 -19.34 -0.39
C ARG A 247 3.96 -18.21 0.28
N LYS A 248 4.59 -18.52 1.40
CA LYS A 248 5.53 -17.62 2.09
C LYS A 248 6.78 -18.41 2.49
N TRP A 249 7.94 -17.75 2.48
CA TRP A 249 9.17 -18.34 2.97
C TRP A 249 9.06 -18.62 4.48
N ASP A 250 9.39 -19.85 4.87
CA ASP A 250 9.51 -20.26 6.26
C ASP A 250 11.00 -20.47 6.58
N GLU A 251 11.54 -19.59 7.43
CA GLU A 251 12.94 -19.61 7.84
C GLU A 251 13.33 -20.88 8.60
N ALA A 252 12.41 -21.44 9.39
CA ALA A 252 12.69 -22.62 10.21
C ALA A 252 12.86 -23.89 9.36
N THR A 253 12.04 -24.02 8.32
CA THR A 253 12.10 -25.17 7.40
C THR A 253 12.97 -24.89 6.17
N GLN A 254 13.32 -23.63 5.91
CA GLN A 254 14.01 -23.17 4.71
C GLN A 254 13.28 -23.56 3.42
N THR A 255 11.95 -23.46 3.44
CA THR A 255 11.10 -23.79 2.29
C THR A 255 9.94 -22.81 2.12
N MET A 256 9.32 -22.80 0.94
CA MET A 256 8.09 -22.06 0.68
C MET A 256 6.88 -22.84 1.20
N ALA A 257 6.30 -22.40 2.30
CA ALA A 257 5.12 -22.98 2.94
C ALA A 257 3.81 -22.33 2.47
N GLU A 258 2.69 -23.04 2.62
CA GLU A 258 1.34 -22.51 2.33
C GLU A 258 1.04 -21.27 3.19
N TYR A 259 0.34 -20.29 2.61
CA TYR A 259 -0.09 -19.08 3.31
C TYR A 259 -1.58 -18.83 3.12
N THR A 260 -2.36 -18.90 4.19
CA THR A 260 -3.79 -18.60 4.15
C THR A 260 -4.03 -17.09 4.21
N HIS A 261 -4.32 -16.48 3.06
CA HIS A 261 -4.73 -15.07 3.00
C HIS A 261 -6.16 -14.89 3.53
N ARG A 262 -6.35 -13.85 4.33
CA ARG A 262 -7.65 -13.43 4.88
C ARG A 262 -7.86 -11.94 4.63
N ILE A 263 -9.09 -11.58 4.31
CA ILE A 263 -9.54 -10.20 4.13
C ILE A 263 -10.69 -9.91 5.07
N GLU A 264 -10.94 -8.63 5.34
CA GLU A 264 -12.15 -8.21 6.06
C GLU A 264 -13.41 -8.69 5.33
N ASN A 265 -14.41 -9.11 6.09
CA ASN A 265 -15.64 -9.69 5.56
C ASN A 265 -16.90 -8.93 5.98
N MET A 266 -16.75 -7.71 6.52
CA MET A 266 -17.85 -6.95 7.05
C MET A 266 -17.72 -5.49 6.63
N GLU A 267 -18.81 -4.91 6.16
CA GLU A 267 -18.91 -3.47 6.00
C GLU A 267 -19.08 -2.82 7.38
N VAL A 268 -18.16 -1.93 7.76
CA VAL A 268 -18.12 -1.34 9.11
C VAL A 268 -18.40 0.16 9.03
N THR A 269 -19.27 0.66 9.92
CA THR A 269 -19.47 2.09 10.14
C THR A 269 -19.34 2.44 11.61
N THR A 270 -19.13 3.72 11.92
CA THR A 270 -19.24 4.24 13.28
C THR A 270 -20.55 4.99 13.50
N VAL A 271 -20.97 5.13 14.75
CA VAL A 271 -22.09 5.99 15.15
C VAL A 271 -21.67 6.86 16.34
N ASN A 272 -22.06 8.14 16.31
CA ASN A 272 -21.80 9.04 17.42
C ASN A 272 -22.71 8.72 18.62
N PRO A 273 -22.25 8.94 19.87
CA PRO A 273 -23.03 8.66 21.07
C PRO A 273 -24.40 9.32 21.11
N TRP A 274 -24.50 10.61 20.75
CA TRP A 274 -25.78 11.35 20.74
C TRP A 274 -26.73 10.92 19.62
N ASP A 275 -26.24 10.20 18.61
CA ASP A 275 -27.03 9.67 17.50
C ASP A 275 -27.40 8.18 17.70
N ALA A 276 -26.82 7.52 18.72
CA ALA A 276 -26.89 6.07 18.90
C ALA A 276 -28.19 5.61 19.59
N ASN A 277 -29.29 5.75 18.85
CA ASN A 277 -30.60 5.22 19.19
C ASN A 277 -31.04 4.10 18.24
N GLU A 278 -32.05 3.33 18.64
CA GLU A 278 -32.63 2.21 17.91
C GLU A 278 -32.88 2.52 16.43
N THR A 279 -33.56 3.64 16.13
CA THR A 279 -33.91 3.99 14.74
C THR A 279 -32.67 4.25 13.90
N LYS A 280 -31.70 5.01 14.43
CA LYS A 280 -30.49 5.35 13.70
C LYS A 280 -29.61 4.13 13.46
N ILE A 281 -29.42 3.29 14.47
CA ILE A 281 -28.60 2.07 14.36
C ILE A 281 -29.26 1.06 13.42
N ALA A 282 -30.59 0.90 13.46
CA ALA A 282 -31.32 0.07 12.50
C ALA A 282 -31.07 0.52 11.05
N ALA A 283 -31.16 1.82 10.78
CA ALA A 283 -30.92 2.38 9.44
C ALA A 283 -29.46 2.18 8.98
N LEU A 284 -28.49 2.19 9.89
CA LEU A 284 -27.10 1.85 9.54
C LEU A 284 -26.98 0.38 9.14
N PHE A 285 -27.64 -0.53 9.86
CA PHE A 285 -27.58 -1.96 9.55
C PHE A 285 -28.22 -2.37 8.21
N GLU A 286 -28.97 -1.49 7.56
CA GLU A 286 -29.43 -1.70 6.18
C GLU A 286 -28.25 -1.79 5.19
N ASN A 287 -27.15 -1.07 5.46
CA ASN A 287 -26.02 -0.97 4.54
C ASN A 287 -24.70 -1.48 5.14
N PHE A 288 -24.61 -1.61 6.46
CA PHE A 288 -23.40 -2.04 7.16
C PHE A 288 -23.63 -3.33 7.95
N ASP A 289 -22.61 -4.15 8.08
CA ASP A 289 -22.63 -5.38 8.86
C ASP A 289 -22.28 -5.15 10.33
N LYS A 290 -21.45 -4.13 10.59
CA LYS A 290 -21.00 -3.76 11.92
C LYS A 290 -21.14 -2.27 12.17
N VAL A 291 -21.63 -1.93 13.36
CA VAL A 291 -21.69 -0.55 13.86
C VAL A 291 -20.83 -0.45 15.11
N ASP A 292 -19.81 0.40 15.04
CA ASP A 292 -18.90 0.67 16.16
C ASP A 292 -19.25 1.99 16.84
N LEU A 293 -19.39 1.93 18.16
CA LEU A 293 -19.61 3.10 19.01
C LEU A 293 -18.46 3.23 19.99
N SER A 294 -17.87 4.42 20.06
CA SER A 294 -16.85 4.76 21.05
C SER A 294 -17.27 6.01 21.82
N THR A 295 -16.96 6.06 23.12
CA THR A 295 -17.10 7.27 23.95
C THR A 295 -15.76 7.64 24.57
N TRP A 296 -15.49 8.94 24.72
CA TRP A 296 -14.36 9.48 25.49
C TRP A 296 -14.74 10.81 26.13
N ASN A 297 -13.85 11.40 26.94
CA ASN A 297 -14.14 12.69 27.58
C ASN A 297 -14.38 13.78 26.52
N GLY A 298 -15.59 14.36 26.53
CA GLY A 298 -16.04 15.33 25.53
C GLY A 298 -16.79 14.74 24.33
N HIS A 299 -16.87 13.42 24.21
CA HIS A 299 -17.62 12.69 23.19
C HIS A 299 -18.36 11.53 23.86
N TRP A 300 -19.51 11.86 24.45
CA TRP A 300 -20.23 10.96 25.35
C TRP A 300 -21.73 11.27 25.33
N GLU A 301 -22.54 10.24 25.53
CA GLU A 301 -23.98 10.35 25.74
C GLU A 301 -24.40 9.42 26.89
N ARG A 302 -25.42 9.80 27.65
CA ARG A 302 -25.86 9.05 28.82
C ARG A 302 -26.61 7.79 28.44
N ASN A 303 -27.54 7.89 27.50
CA ASN A 303 -28.46 6.81 27.17
C ASN A 303 -28.40 6.54 25.66
N MET A 304 -28.21 5.27 25.29
CA MET A 304 -28.15 4.79 23.92
C MET A 304 -28.99 3.52 23.82
N SER A 305 -29.44 3.15 22.63
CA SER A 305 -30.26 1.95 22.45
C SER A 305 -29.95 1.19 21.18
N LEU A 306 -29.96 -0.15 21.28
CA LEU A 306 -29.95 -1.03 20.13
C LEU A 306 -31.36 -1.27 19.60
N PRO A 307 -31.52 -1.45 18.28
CA PRO A 307 -32.80 -1.85 17.73
C PRO A 307 -33.19 -3.24 18.21
N VAL A 308 -34.49 -3.51 18.24
CA VAL A 308 -34.97 -4.86 18.54
C VAL A 308 -34.34 -5.87 17.56
N ALA A 309 -33.79 -6.96 18.12
CA ALA A 309 -33.25 -8.05 17.31
C ALA A 309 -34.38 -8.71 16.51
N SER A 310 -34.15 -8.92 15.22
CA SER A 310 -35.12 -9.48 14.28
C SER A 310 -34.39 -10.18 13.13
N ASP A 311 -35.12 -10.95 12.32
CA ASP A 311 -34.53 -11.58 11.13
C ASP A 311 -33.83 -10.58 10.20
N ALA A 312 -34.24 -9.31 10.19
CA ALA A 312 -33.64 -8.25 9.37
C ALA A 312 -32.22 -7.85 9.82
N ASN A 313 -31.87 -8.00 11.10
CA ASN A 313 -30.54 -7.68 11.61
C ASN A 313 -29.77 -8.92 12.10
N LYS A 314 -30.22 -10.11 11.74
CA LYS A 314 -29.52 -11.36 12.08
C LYS A 314 -28.10 -11.38 11.53
N GLY A 315 -27.13 -11.67 12.40
CA GLY A 315 -25.71 -11.67 12.10
C GLY A 315 -25.02 -10.30 12.16
N LYS A 316 -25.79 -9.21 12.29
CA LYS A 316 -25.22 -7.87 12.45
C LYS A 316 -24.53 -7.74 13.80
N VAL A 317 -23.48 -6.92 13.83
CA VAL A 317 -22.59 -6.75 14.99
C VAL A 317 -22.63 -5.31 15.48
N PHE A 318 -22.76 -5.13 16.79
CA PHE A 318 -22.58 -3.83 17.44
C PHE A 318 -21.44 -3.91 18.45
N THR A 319 -20.54 -2.93 18.45
CA THR A 319 -19.53 -2.80 19.50
C THR A 319 -19.65 -1.48 20.24
N PHE A 320 -19.33 -1.51 21.55
CA PHE A 320 -19.28 -0.33 22.40
C PHE A 320 -17.98 -0.31 23.20
N ASN A 321 -17.08 0.59 22.81
CA ASN A 321 -15.85 0.91 23.55
C ASN A 321 -16.04 2.19 24.38
N SER A 322 -16.02 2.07 25.71
CA SER A 322 -16.23 3.21 26.61
C SER A 322 -14.93 3.64 27.25
N ASP A 323 -14.43 4.82 26.89
CA ASP A 323 -13.26 5.47 27.50
C ASP A 323 -13.63 6.84 28.12
N ALA A 324 -14.92 7.13 28.26
CA ALA A 324 -15.43 8.31 28.96
C ALA A 324 -15.42 8.13 30.48
N GLY A 325 -15.13 9.19 31.23
CA GLY A 325 -15.15 9.17 32.69
C GLY A 325 -16.54 8.97 33.30
N TYR A 326 -17.60 9.34 32.56
CA TYR A 326 -18.99 9.10 32.96
C TYR A 326 -19.49 7.75 32.45
N HIS A 327 -20.33 7.08 33.25
CA HIS A 327 -20.99 5.85 32.83
C HIS A 327 -22.11 6.14 31.82
N SER A 328 -22.29 5.25 30.86
CA SER A 328 -23.41 5.28 29.92
C SER A 328 -24.41 4.17 30.25
N TRP A 329 -25.58 4.22 29.65
CA TRP A 329 -26.62 3.19 29.70
C TRP A 329 -26.97 2.77 28.28
N LEU A 330 -26.92 1.47 28.00
CA LEU A 330 -27.30 0.88 26.73
C LEU A 330 -28.59 0.08 26.92
N ASN A 331 -29.67 0.50 26.28
CA ASN A 331 -30.87 -0.33 26.18
C ASN A 331 -30.64 -1.43 25.14
N VAL A 332 -30.68 -2.69 25.57
CA VAL A 332 -30.48 -3.86 24.71
C VAL A 332 -31.40 -4.98 25.19
N ASN A 333 -32.06 -5.67 24.25
CA ASN A 333 -33.06 -6.71 24.55
C ASN A 333 -34.20 -6.23 25.48
N GLY A 334 -34.51 -4.94 25.47
CA GLY A 334 -35.56 -4.35 26.31
C GLY A 334 -35.13 -3.99 27.74
N GLU A 335 -33.86 -4.16 28.09
CA GLU A 335 -33.30 -3.84 29.41
C GLU A 335 -32.19 -2.80 29.33
N ASP A 336 -32.10 -1.94 30.34
CA ASP A 336 -31.02 -0.94 30.45
C ASP A 336 -29.79 -1.55 31.12
N MET A 337 -28.67 -1.55 30.40
CA MET A 337 -27.38 -2.04 30.87
C MET A 337 -26.44 -0.88 31.18
N LEU A 338 -25.84 -0.86 32.39
CA LEU A 338 -24.78 0.09 32.73
C LEU A 338 -23.49 -0.24 31.96
N VAL A 339 -22.91 0.77 31.30
CA VAL A 339 -21.64 0.70 30.57
C VAL A 339 -20.61 1.62 31.23
N PRO A 340 -19.76 1.10 32.14
CA PRO A 340 -18.75 1.89 32.82
C PRO A 340 -17.53 2.23 31.93
N TYR A 341 -16.66 3.13 32.42
CA TYR A 341 -15.35 3.40 31.84
C TYR A 341 -14.53 2.10 31.69
N GLY A 342 -13.79 1.98 30.59
CA GLY A 342 -12.97 0.83 30.24
C GLY A 342 -13.74 -0.34 29.61
N SER A 343 -15.05 -0.21 29.40
CA SER A 343 -15.85 -1.29 28.79
C SER A 343 -15.47 -1.52 27.33
N ARG A 344 -15.47 -2.79 26.91
CA ARG A 344 -15.31 -3.25 25.53
C ARG A 344 -16.38 -4.30 25.28
N LEU A 345 -17.52 -3.88 24.75
CA LEU A 345 -18.69 -4.74 24.59
C LEU A 345 -18.86 -5.11 23.12
N THR A 346 -19.26 -6.36 22.88
CA THR A 346 -19.68 -6.84 21.55
C THR A 346 -21.06 -7.46 21.68
N PHE A 347 -21.93 -7.19 20.71
CA PHE A 347 -23.23 -7.83 20.58
C PHE A 347 -23.41 -8.33 19.15
N VAL A 348 -23.89 -9.56 19.00
CA VAL A 348 -24.27 -10.14 17.71
C VAL A 348 -25.74 -10.49 17.75
N SER A 349 -26.53 -10.03 16.80
CA SER A 349 -27.95 -10.40 16.72
C SER A 349 -28.09 -11.82 16.18
N ASP A 350 -28.80 -12.70 16.89
CA ASP A 350 -29.17 -14.03 16.39
C ASP A 350 -30.49 -14.05 15.60
N GLY A 351 -31.09 -12.86 15.43
CA GLY A 351 -32.40 -12.64 14.83
C GLY A 351 -33.57 -12.59 15.83
N LYS A 352 -33.31 -12.80 17.12
CA LYS A 352 -34.30 -12.76 18.21
C LYS A 352 -33.81 -11.94 19.41
N THR A 353 -32.53 -12.03 19.70
CA THR A 353 -31.84 -11.31 20.77
C THR A 353 -30.45 -10.86 20.31
N TRP A 354 -29.96 -9.78 20.92
CA TRP A 354 -28.57 -9.39 20.86
C TRP A 354 -27.78 -10.21 21.88
N VAL A 355 -26.96 -11.13 21.39
CA VAL A 355 -26.13 -12.01 22.20
C VAL A 355 -24.83 -11.28 22.52
N LYS A 356 -24.64 -10.97 23.81
CA LYS A 356 -23.44 -10.32 24.31
C LYS A 356 -22.22 -11.26 24.21
N ASP A 357 -21.08 -10.72 23.81
CA ASP A 357 -19.77 -11.39 23.70
C ASP A 357 -19.81 -12.64 22.78
N ALA A 358 -20.78 -12.70 21.87
CA ALA A 358 -20.86 -13.74 20.87
C ALA A 358 -19.71 -13.65 19.86
N PRO A 359 -19.13 -14.79 19.44
CA PRO A 359 -18.12 -14.79 18.39
C PRO A 359 -18.75 -14.40 17.05
N PHE A 360 -17.97 -13.70 16.23
CA PHE A 360 -18.31 -13.36 14.86
C PHE A 360 -17.06 -13.51 13.99
N GLU A 361 -17.25 -13.81 12.71
CA GLU A 361 -16.15 -13.88 11.75
C GLU A 361 -15.96 -12.52 11.08
N SER A 362 -14.95 -11.77 11.55
CA SER A 362 -14.59 -10.47 10.95
C SER A 362 -13.82 -10.60 9.64
N THR A 363 -13.28 -11.78 9.35
CA THR A 363 -12.44 -12.03 8.17
C THR A 363 -12.85 -13.33 7.48
N LYS A 364 -12.66 -13.38 6.16
CA LYS A 364 -12.82 -14.59 5.36
C LYS A 364 -11.53 -14.97 4.68
N VAL A 365 -11.35 -16.27 4.41
CA VAL A 365 -10.25 -16.76 3.59
C VAL A 365 -10.56 -16.46 2.12
N VAL A 366 -9.58 -15.95 1.38
CA VAL A 366 -9.68 -15.72 -0.06
C VAL A 366 -8.45 -16.22 -0.78
N HIS A 367 -8.65 -16.68 -2.01
CA HIS A 367 -7.57 -17.05 -2.92
C HIS A 367 -8.02 -16.83 -4.38
N PRO A 368 -7.09 -16.59 -5.31
CA PRO A 368 -7.44 -16.43 -6.71
C PRO A 368 -8.02 -17.72 -7.30
N GLU A 369 -9.06 -17.59 -8.13
CA GLU A 369 -9.60 -18.69 -8.96
C GLU A 369 -8.74 -18.93 -10.21
N LYS A 370 -8.14 -17.86 -10.74
CA LYS A 370 -7.27 -17.86 -11.93
C LYS A 370 -5.98 -17.12 -11.63
N TYR A 371 -4.89 -17.49 -12.32
CA TYR A 371 -3.54 -16.95 -12.07
C TYR A 371 -2.91 -16.48 -13.36
N GLY A 372 -2.42 -15.23 -13.38
CA GLY A 372 -1.69 -14.66 -14.52
C GLY A 372 -2.49 -14.61 -15.81
N VAL A 373 -3.81 -14.41 -15.71
CA VAL A 373 -4.71 -14.25 -16.85
C VAL A 373 -4.90 -12.77 -17.19
N PRO A 374 -5.31 -12.42 -18.43
CA PRO A 374 -5.79 -11.07 -18.72
C PRO A 374 -6.94 -10.71 -17.78
N VAL A 375 -6.91 -9.48 -17.26
CA VAL A 375 -7.90 -8.95 -16.32
C VAL A 375 -8.46 -7.62 -16.83
N THR A 376 -9.72 -7.36 -16.47
CA THR A 376 -10.34 -6.03 -16.55
C THR A 376 -10.57 -5.60 -15.10
N THR A 377 -9.77 -4.64 -14.63
CA THR A 377 -9.87 -4.15 -13.26
C THR A 377 -10.88 -2.99 -13.23
N LEU A 378 -12.04 -3.24 -12.66
CA LEU A 378 -13.07 -2.21 -12.47
C LEU A 378 -12.74 -1.41 -11.20
N VAL A 379 -12.76 -0.08 -11.31
CA VAL A 379 -12.50 0.83 -10.19
C VAL A 379 -13.52 1.96 -10.17
N GLY A 380 -13.81 2.48 -8.98
CA GLY A 380 -14.82 3.51 -8.79
C GLY A 380 -14.98 3.91 -7.34
N TYR A 381 -15.85 4.91 -7.15
CA TYR A 381 -16.35 5.28 -5.83
C TYR A 381 -17.84 4.95 -5.77
N TYR A 382 -18.30 4.51 -4.61
CA TYR A 382 -19.71 4.35 -4.32
C TYR A 382 -19.98 4.87 -2.91
N ASP A 383 -21.17 5.42 -2.69
CA ASP A 383 -21.65 5.79 -1.36
C ASP A 383 -22.68 4.74 -0.89
N PRO A 384 -22.36 3.91 0.11
CA PRO A 384 -23.31 2.97 0.70
C PRO A 384 -24.60 3.63 1.22
N GLN A 385 -24.55 4.93 1.54
CA GLN A 385 -25.71 5.69 2.02
C GLN A 385 -26.47 6.42 0.90
N ALA A 386 -25.99 6.34 -0.34
CA ALA A 386 -26.58 6.98 -1.52
C ALA A 386 -26.83 8.49 -1.36
N LYS A 387 -25.95 9.21 -0.65
CA LYS A 387 -25.97 10.67 -0.51
C LYS A 387 -25.11 11.35 -1.56
N LEU A 388 -24.03 10.71 -1.97
CA LEU A 388 -23.15 11.12 -3.05
C LEU A 388 -23.38 10.25 -4.29
N ASP A 389 -23.09 10.80 -5.46
CA ASP A 389 -23.17 10.06 -6.71
C ASP A 389 -22.06 9.01 -6.80
N SER A 390 -22.46 7.75 -7.00
CA SER A 390 -21.51 6.67 -7.32
C SER A 390 -20.97 6.85 -8.74
N TYR A 391 -19.70 6.54 -8.95
CA TYR A 391 -19.01 6.73 -10.22
C TYR A 391 -18.06 5.56 -10.52
N ILE A 392 -18.20 4.97 -11.70
CA ILE A 392 -17.33 3.90 -12.20
C ILE A 392 -16.42 4.52 -13.26
N PHE A 393 -15.11 4.33 -13.12
CA PHE A 393 -14.13 4.84 -14.08
C PHE A 393 -13.98 3.89 -15.28
N PRO A 394 -13.55 4.40 -16.44
CA PRO A 394 -13.27 3.60 -17.64
C PRO A 394 -12.22 2.52 -17.46
#